data_AF-A0A0G4ED32-F1
#
_entry.id   AF-A0A0G4ED32-F1
#
_cell.length_a   1.000
_cell.length_b   1.000
_cell.length_c   1.000
_cell.angle_alpha   90.00
_cell.angle_beta   90.00
_cell.angle_gamma   90.00
#
_symmetry.space_group_name_H-M   'P 1'
#
loop_
_entity.id
_entity.type
_entity.pdbx_description
1 polymer ?
#
loop_
_entity_poly.entity_id
_entity_poly.type
_entity_poly.pdbx_seq_one_letter_code
_entity_poly.pdbx_strand_id
1 'polypeptide(L)'
;MSGGHDTHMASAAMADSGDGDADDLAEEDNNGGSGQPEGRHHISADSGGQQQQDGGDGPQAADGDESDGMQEEDGDDDQDDDIDDGYGYSDDDWENEEEGHPLSGLADPAVPVPVADGDIGLDELEARFLKGTNDATRELSRWIIGRRFTSAREVTDLIRQQGADPDVMPGLVVRDSRDIDPTWCIYPLLAIAIDNKSGYTIQTVEADDGDACHPIALPQWSSDGLQSAVLTALLDGGAHPNRRRSPPLQMAIECGNETAFELLMKRPGIRLQGYRVMALPEPLSPPPPEYLKVLLSMYRQLIERDHTLATEGGDYNLVHYAANKARGHYLQWFIDS
;
A
#
# COMPACT_ATOMS: atom_id res chain seq x y z
N MET A 1 -54.97 21.16 51.45
CA MET A 1 -56.27 21.65 50.95
C MET A 1 -56.03 22.94 50.20
N SER A 2 -56.73 23.14 49.07
CA SER A 2 -56.53 24.18 48.04
C SER A 2 -55.36 23.87 47.08
N GLY A 3 -55.53 23.62 45.78
CA GLY A 3 -56.66 23.86 44.88
C GLY A 3 -56.30 24.95 43.87
N GLY A 4 -56.23 24.59 42.59
CA GLY A 4 -56.12 25.51 41.43
C GLY A 4 -54.93 25.19 40.53
N HIS A 5 -55.02 25.21 39.20
CA HIS A 5 -56.14 25.32 38.28
C HIS A 5 -55.64 24.80 36.91
N ASP A 6 -56.56 24.23 36.15
CA ASP A 6 -56.37 23.73 34.78
C ASP A 6 -55.88 24.80 33.80
N THR A 7 -55.15 24.38 32.76
CA THR A 7 -55.18 25.07 31.47
C THR A 7 -55.12 24.07 30.30
N HIS A 8 -56.24 24.06 29.58
CA HIS A 8 -56.56 23.61 28.21
C HIS A 8 -55.35 23.42 27.25
N MET A 9 -55.23 22.29 26.53
CA MET A 9 -55.94 21.83 25.32
C MET A 9 -55.60 22.57 24.00
N ALA A 10 -55.25 21.74 23.01
CA ALA A 10 -55.41 21.86 21.55
C ALA A 10 -54.42 22.71 20.73
N SER A 11 -53.71 22.08 19.79
CA SER A 11 -54.18 22.00 18.38
C SER A 11 -53.27 21.14 17.50
N ALA A 12 -53.92 20.42 16.59
CA ALA A 12 -53.37 19.59 15.53
C ALA A 12 -52.96 20.41 14.30
N ALA A 13 -52.08 19.86 13.47
CA ALA A 13 -52.05 20.13 12.03
C ALA A 13 -51.53 18.88 11.28
N MET A 14 -52.40 18.34 10.45
CA MET A 14 -52.15 17.33 9.40
C MET A 14 -51.87 18.07 8.08
N ALA A 15 -50.97 17.53 7.27
CA ALA A 15 -50.88 17.62 5.80
C ALA A 15 -49.83 16.56 5.41
N ASP A 16 -50.09 15.44 4.74
CA ASP A 16 -50.88 15.10 3.54
C ASP A 16 -50.66 16.04 2.36
N SER A 17 -49.84 15.58 1.40
CA SER A 17 -50.14 15.45 -0.03
C SER A 17 -48.86 15.54 -0.88
N GLY A 18 -48.73 14.66 -1.89
CA GLY A 18 -47.73 14.85 -2.93
C GLY A 18 -47.32 13.62 -3.74
N ASP A 19 -48.27 12.81 -4.20
CA ASP A 19 -48.08 11.96 -5.39
C ASP A 19 -47.75 12.86 -6.59
N GLY A 20 -46.73 12.49 -7.38
CA GLY A 20 -46.26 13.27 -8.51
C GLY A 20 -45.51 12.43 -9.53
N ASP A 21 -46.32 11.77 -10.35
CA ASP A 21 -46.18 11.46 -11.78
C ASP A 21 -44.85 11.00 -12.43
N ALA A 22 -45.05 9.92 -13.18
CA ALA A 22 -44.19 9.40 -14.22
C ALA A 22 -44.25 10.28 -15.48
N ASP A 23 -43.10 10.47 -16.12
CA ASP A 23 -42.94 10.74 -17.55
C ASP A 23 -41.61 10.05 -17.95
N ASP A 24 -41.62 8.93 -18.67
CA ASP A 24 -41.75 8.81 -20.12
C ASP A 24 -40.86 9.79 -20.90
N LEU A 25 -39.60 9.39 -21.16
CA LEU A 25 -38.83 9.87 -22.30
C LEU A 25 -38.12 8.69 -22.99
N ALA A 26 -38.84 8.14 -23.95
CA ALA A 26 -38.32 7.27 -24.99
C ALA A 26 -37.66 8.10 -26.09
N GLU A 27 -36.59 7.52 -26.65
CA GLU A 27 -36.14 7.61 -28.05
C GLU A 27 -35.69 8.98 -28.58
N GLU A 28 -34.41 9.07 -28.96
CA GLU A 28 -34.07 9.48 -30.33
C GLU A 28 -32.67 8.96 -30.71
N ASP A 29 -32.67 7.98 -31.61
CA ASP A 29 -31.61 7.70 -32.58
C ASP A 29 -31.16 8.99 -33.28
N ASN A 30 -29.86 9.13 -33.60
CA ASN A 30 -29.41 9.62 -34.91
C ASN A 30 -27.88 9.60 -35.08
N ASN A 31 -27.49 9.16 -36.29
CA ASN A 31 -26.21 9.30 -37.02
C ASN A 31 -25.00 8.48 -36.53
N GLY A 32 -24.42 7.57 -37.30
CA GLY A 32 -24.29 7.53 -38.77
C GLY A 32 -23.05 8.31 -39.21
N GLY A 33 -21.96 7.62 -39.55
CA GLY A 33 -20.72 8.28 -39.96
C GLY A 33 -19.58 7.33 -40.31
N SER A 34 -19.76 6.57 -41.38
CA SER A 34 -18.73 5.80 -42.10
C SER A 34 -17.51 6.64 -42.50
N GLY A 35 -16.30 6.10 -42.32
CA GLY A 35 -15.07 6.70 -42.84
C GLY A 35 -13.79 5.87 -42.63
N GLN A 36 -13.68 4.71 -43.27
CA GLN A 36 -12.39 4.16 -43.71
C GLN A 36 -11.91 4.97 -44.93
N PRO A 37 -10.58 5.21 -45.08
CA PRO A 37 -9.76 4.31 -45.91
C PRO A 37 -8.38 4.01 -45.28
N GLU A 38 -7.94 2.76 -45.33
CA GLU A 38 -6.85 2.29 -46.20
C GLU A 38 -5.54 3.08 -46.10
N GLY A 39 -4.55 2.46 -45.44
CA GLY A 39 -3.16 2.90 -45.39
C GLY A 39 -2.23 1.71 -45.17
N ARG A 40 -2.11 0.87 -46.19
CA ARG A 40 -1.09 -0.18 -46.31
C ARG A 40 0.30 0.46 -46.28
N HIS A 41 1.20 -0.01 -45.42
CA HIS A 41 2.62 -0.11 -45.76
C HIS A 41 3.23 -1.34 -45.11
N HIS A 42 3.52 -2.32 -45.97
CA HIS A 42 4.47 -3.40 -45.76
C HIS A 42 5.85 -2.84 -45.46
N ILE A 43 6.52 -3.31 -44.41
CA ILE A 43 7.97 -3.51 -44.44
C ILE A 43 8.26 -4.87 -43.79
N SER A 44 8.56 -5.82 -44.67
CA SER A 44 9.27 -7.06 -44.39
C SER A 44 10.75 -6.78 -44.21
N ALA A 45 11.35 -7.37 -43.18
CA ALA A 45 12.77 -7.74 -43.10
C ALA A 45 12.82 -8.75 -41.94
N ASP A 46 12.86 -10.07 -42.16
CA ASP A 46 13.93 -10.86 -42.76
C ASP A 46 15.32 -10.43 -42.29
N SER A 47 15.81 -11.13 -41.27
CA SER A 47 17.24 -11.33 -41.04
C SER A 47 17.39 -12.66 -40.34
N GLY A 48 17.56 -13.70 -41.15
CA GLY A 48 18.11 -14.97 -40.75
C GLY A 48 19.52 -14.80 -40.18
N GLY A 49 19.80 -15.59 -39.15
CA GLY A 49 21.11 -15.71 -38.53
C GLY A 49 21.23 -17.08 -37.90
N GLN A 50 21.30 -18.11 -38.74
CA GLN A 50 21.79 -19.42 -38.36
C GLN A 50 23.26 -19.28 -37.96
N GLN A 51 23.61 -19.65 -36.73
CA GLN A 51 24.94 -20.18 -36.44
C GLN A 51 24.77 -21.52 -35.74
N GLN A 52 25.01 -22.55 -36.55
CA GLN A 52 25.49 -23.85 -36.11
C GLN A 52 26.79 -23.64 -35.33
N GLN A 53 26.86 -24.17 -34.11
CA GLN A 53 28.12 -24.68 -33.59
C GLN A 53 27.92 -26.15 -33.25
N ASP A 54 28.70 -26.91 -34.00
CA ASP A 54 28.85 -28.34 -34.06
C ASP A 54 30.05 -28.70 -33.16
N GLY A 55 30.04 -29.93 -32.64
CA GLY A 55 31.25 -30.63 -32.21
C GLY A 55 31.58 -30.58 -30.71
N GLY A 56 31.50 -31.74 -30.07
CA GLY A 56 32.12 -31.93 -28.76
C GLY A 56 31.87 -33.26 -28.06
N ASP A 57 31.81 -34.38 -28.78
CA ASP A 57 31.90 -35.71 -28.16
C ASP A 57 33.29 -35.89 -27.50
N GLY A 58 33.29 -36.37 -26.27
CA GLY A 58 34.49 -36.84 -25.58
C GLY A 58 34.13 -37.64 -24.32
N PRO A 59 34.19 -38.98 -24.33
CA PRO A 59 34.05 -39.81 -23.15
C PRO A 59 35.43 -40.04 -22.53
N GLN A 60 35.56 -40.02 -21.20
CA GLN A 60 36.57 -40.83 -20.53
C GLN A 60 36.34 -40.97 -19.03
N ALA A 61 36.32 -42.23 -18.61
CA ALA A 61 36.33 -42.70 -17.24
C ALA A 61 37.73 -42.63 -16.61
N ALA A 62 37.78 -42.45 -15.30
CA ALA A 62 38.80 -42.91 -14.33
C ALA A 62 38.29 -42.46 -12.94
N ASP A 63 37.83 -43.32 -12.03
CA ASP A 63 38.55 -44.29 -11.20
C ASP A 63 39.88 -43.79 -10.60
N GLY A 64 39.94 -43.79 -9.27
CA GLY A 64 41.10 -43.50 -8.41
C GLY A 64 40.97 -42.13 -7.75
N ASP A 65 41.13 -41.94 -6.44
CA ASP A 65 42.07 -42.57 -5.53
C ASP A 65 41.71 -42.14 -4.09
N GLU A 66 41.88 -43.04 -3.13
CA GLU A 66 41.80 -42.75 -1.71
C GLU A 66 43.12 -42.09 -1.29
N SER A 67 43.09 -40.88 -0.74
CA SER A 67 44.28 -40.29 -0.12
C SER A 67 43.92 -39.65 1.21
N ASP A 68 44.03 -40.47 2.25
CA ASP A 68 44.33 -40.04 3.61
C ASP A 68 45.66 -39.28 3.62
N GLY A 69 45.62 -38.00 3.97
CA GLY A 69 46.80 -37.16 4.03
C GLY A 69 46.57 -35.93 4.89
N MET A 70 46.84 -36.08 6.18
CA MET A 70 46.97 -34.97 7.12
C MET A 70 48.03 -33.97 6.63
N GLN A 71 47.70 -32.68 6.68
CA GLN A 71 48.66 -31.63 6.97
C GLN A 71 47.93 -30.44 7.56
N GLU A 72 48.22 -30.23 8.85
CA GLU A 72 47.98 -29.01 9.59
C GLU A 72 48.80 -27.90 8.92
N GLU A 73 48.11 -26.91 8.35
CA GLU A 73 48.71 -25.60 8.09
C GLU A 73 47.86 -24.57 8.82
N ASP A 74 48.39 -24.20 9.99
CA ASP A 74 48.08 -22.97 10.70
C ASP A 74 48.41 -21.79 9.79
N GLY A 75 47.40 -21.37 9.03
CA GLY A 75 47.42 -20.14 8.23
C GLY A 75 46.47 -19.13 8.85
N ASP A 76 47.00 -18.35 9.79
CA ASP A 76 46.39 -17.11 10.27
C ASP A 76 46.34 -16.10 9.10
N ASP A 77 45.38 -16.25 8.20
CA ASP A 77 44.95 -15.19 7.29
C ASP A 77 43.72 -14.54 7.92
N ASP A 78 43.99 -13.64 8.88
CA ASP A 78 43.08 -12.58 9.33
C ASP A 78 42.90 -11.56 8.17
N GLN A 79 42.45 -12.05 7.01
CA GLN A 79 41.76 -11.22 6.05
C GLN A 79 40.36 -11.06 6.64
N ASP A 80 40.26 -10.07 7.52
CA ASP A 80 39.06 -9.27 7.67
C ASP A 80 38.71 -8.77 6.26
N ASP A 81 38.07 -9.65 5.50
CA ASP A 81 37.19 -9.27 4.42
C ASP A 81 36.13 -8.44 5.13
N ASP A 82 36.44 -7.14 5.24
CA ASP A 82 35.48 -6.06 5.21
C ASP A 82 34.63 -6.31 3.97
N ILE A 83 33.71 -7.28 4.10
CA ILE A 83 32.53 -7.41 3.27
C ILE A 83 31.85 -6.09 3.55
N ASP A 84 32.20 -5.13 2.71
CA ASP A 84 31.48 -3.91 2.40
C ASP A 84 30.11 -4.40 1.92
N ASP A 85 29.31 -4.81 2.89
CA ASP A 85 27.91 -5.10 2.79
C ASP A 85 27.32 -3.75 2.42
N GLY A 86 27.34 -3.45 1.12
CA GLY A 86 27.03 -2.19 0.46
C GLY A 86 25.62 -1.66 0.72
N TYR A 87 25.33 -1.50 1.99
CA TYR A 87 24.31 -0.75 2.68
C TYR A 87 24.96 0.56 3.12
N GLY A 88 25.83 1.13 2.29
CA GLY A 88 26.26 2.52 2.34
C GLY A 88 25.10 3.46 2.01
N TYR A 89 23.97 3.31 2.69
CA TYR A 89 23.13 4.44 3.00
C TYR A 89 23.93 5.21 4.05
N SER A 90 24.73 6.17 3.61
CA SER A 90 25.36 7.12 4.52
C SER A 90 24.23 7.72 5.34
N ASP A 91 24.20 7.46 6.65
CA ASP A 91 23.20 8.00 7.58
C ASP A 91 23.16 9.55 7.52
N ASP A 92 24.15 10.17 6.87
CA ASP A 92 24.34 11.60 6.73
C ASP A 92 23.40 12.29 5.71
N ASP A 93 22.74 11.56 4.79
CA ASP A 93 21.98 12.20 3.69
C ASP A 93 20.47 12.36 3.96
N TRP A 94 19.94 11.86 5.07
CA TRP A 94 18.54 12.07 5.45
C TRP A 94 18.36 13.30 6.35
N GLU A 95 18.95 14.43 5.95
CA GLU A 95 18.62 15.72 6.56
C GLU A 95 17.13 15.99 6.34
N ASN A 96 16.32 15.70 7.36
CA ASN A 96 14.91 15.98 7.36
C ASN A 96 14.67 17.48 7.62
N GLU A 97 13.52 17.98 7.19
CA GLU A 97 13.08 19.30 7.64
C GLU A 97 12.83 19.26 9.16
N GLU A 98 13.38 20.24 9.89
CA GLU A 98 13.15 20.37 11.34
C GLU A 98 11.67 20.71 11.65
N GLU A 99 10.97 21.34 10.69
CA GLU A 99 9.58 21.75 10.85
C GLU A 99 8.62 20.68 10.31
N GLY A 100 7.86 20.05 11.21
CA GLY A 100 6.76 19.17 10.87
C GLY A 100 5.56 19.92 10.29
N HIS A 101 4.77 19.24 9.46
CA HIS A 101 3.57 19.81 8.83
C HIS A 101 2.32 19.23 9.49
N PRO A 102 1.59 19.98 10.32
CA PRO A 102 0.44 19.46 11.05
C PRO A 102 -0.62 18.88 10.11
N LEU A 103 -1.15 17.72 10.49
CA LEU A 103 -2.26 17.07 9.78
C LEU A 103 -3.62 17.39 10.41
N SER A 104 -3.63 18.19 11.49
CA SER A 104 -4.84 18.61 12.17
C SER A 104 -5.80 19.35 11.25
N GLY A 105 -7.09 19.04 11.39
CA GLY A 105 -8.14 19.65 10.59
C GLY A 105 -8.13 19.24 9.12
N LEU A 106 -7.41 18.17 8.74
CA LEU A 106 -7.51 17.55 7.42
C LEU A 106 -8.60 16.47 7.34
N ALA A 107 -8.95 15.82 8.45
CA ALA A 107 -10.05 14.87 8.48
C ALA A 107 -11.39 15.57 8.21
N ASP A 108 -12.33 14.86 7.59
CA ASP A 108 -13.72 15.29 7.54
C ASP A 108 -14.38 15.02 8.91
N PRO A 109 -14.82 16.06 9.65
CA PRO A 109 -15.46 15.85 10.95
C PRO A 109 -16.78 15.08 10.86
N ALA A 110 -17.37 14.94 9.67
CA ALA A 110 -18.61 14.18 9.48
C ALA A 110 -18.39 12.66 9.47
N VAL A 111 -17.16 12.18 9.27
CA VAL A 111 -16.84 10.76 9.21
C VAL A 111 -15.87 10.43 10.35
N PRO A 112 -16.38 10.11 11.56
CA PRO A 112 -15.52 9.76 12.67
C PRO A 112 -14.73 8.50 12.33
N VAL A 113 -13.41 8.59 12.46
CA VAL A 113 -12.53 7.42 12.36
C VAL A 113 -12.72 6.61 13.64
N PRO A 114 -12.96 5.29 13.56
CA PRO A 114 -12.95 4.44 14.74
C PRO A 114 -11.51 4.34 15.26
N VAL A 115 -11.19 5.17 16.25
CA VAL A 115 -9.93 5.15 16.97
C VAL A 115 -10.09 4.10 18.07
N ALA A 116 -9.33 2.99 18.02
CA ALA A 116 -9.30 2.07 19.15
C ALA A 116 -8.63 2.77 20.35
N ASP A 117 -8.88 2.30 21.58
CA ASP A 117 -8.24 2.87 22.76
C ASP A 117 -6.71 2.81 22.60
N GLY A 118 -6.08 3.98 22.40
CA GLY A 118 -4.64 4.13 22.21
C GLY A 118 -4.18 4.44 20.78
N ASP A 119 -5.06 4.38 19.78
CA ASP A 119 -4.70 4.77 18.42
C ASP A 119 -4.53 6.29 18.31
N ILE A 120 -3.58 6.74 17.51
CA ILE A 120 -3.31 8.18 17.31
C ILE A 120 -4.15 8.68 16.13
N GLY A 121 -4.99 9.67 16.42
CA GLY A 121 -5.82 10.33 15.42
C GLY A 121 -5.04 11.34 14.58
N LEU A 122 -5.57 11.69 13.40
CA LEU A 122 -4.92 12.62 12.46
C LEU A 122 -4.60 14.00 13.07
N ASP A 123 -5.39 14.45 14.05
CA ASP A 123 -5.19 15.74 14.73
C ASP A 123 -3.95 15.78 15.63
N GLU A 124 -3.41 14.62 15.98
CA GLU A 124 -2.21 14.43 16.79
C GLU A 124 -0.99 14.10 15.93
N LEU A 125 -1.11 14.13 14.60
CA LEU A 125 -0.04 13.79 13.68
C LEU A 125 0.52 15.00 12.95
N GLU A 126 1.79 14.89 12.59
CA GLU A 126 2.48 15.75 11.64
C GLU A 126 3.16 14.90 10.56
N ALA A 127 3.20 15.43 9.34
CA ALA A 127 4.01 14.85 8.27
C ALA A 127 5.37 15.53 8.24
N ARG A 128 6.45 14.74 8.22
CA ARG A 128 7.82 15.21 8.01
C ARG A 128 8.32 14.81 6.63
N PHE A 129 9.16 15.66 6.06
CA PHE A 129 9.67 15.50 4.70
C PHE A 129 11.19 15.69 4.68
N LEU A 130 11.80 15.14 3.64
CA LEU A 130 13.21 15.41 3.36
C LEU A 130 13.42 16.87 3.00
N LYS A 131 14.56 17.42 3.42
CA LYS A 131 14.93 18.80 3.10
C LYS A 131 14.91 19.03 1.58
N GLY A 132 14.27 20.12 1.18
CA GLY A 132 14.13 20.48 -0.25
C GLY A 132 12.88 19.92 -0.93
N THR A 133 12.04 19.17 -0.20
CA THR A 133 10.71 18.79 -0.70
C THR A 133 9.89 20.05 -1.02
N ASN A 134 9.40 20.17 -2.26
CA ASN A 134 8.67 21.35 -2.69
C ASN A 134 7.25 21.42 -2.06
N ASP A 135 6.67 22.62 -2.02
CA ASP A 135 5.36 22.85 -1.38
C ASP A 135 4.23 22.01 -2.01
N ALA A 136 4.23 21.84 -3.33
CA ALA A 136 3.23 21.04 -4.04
C ALA A 136 3.28 19.56 -3.63
N THR A 137 4.47 19.03 -3.36
CA THR A 137 4.70 17.66 -2.87
C THR A 137 4.22 17.50 -1.44
N ARG A 138 4.48 18.50 -0.57
CA ARG A 138 3.96 18.51 0.80
C ARG A 138 2.43 18.58 0.81
N GLU A 139 1.85 19.42 -0.05
CA GLU A 139 0.41 19.54 -0.21
C GLU A 139 -0.22 18.24 -0.72
N LEU A 140 0.32 17.66 -1.80
CA LEU A 140 -0.11 16.35 -2.32
C LEU A 140 -0.11 15.31 -1.19
N SER A 141 0.99 15.21 -0.45
CA SER A 141 1.14 14.24 0.65
C SER A 141 0.09 14.43 1.74
N ARG A 142 -0.05 15.66 2.26
CA ARG A 142 -1.02 15.99 3.30
C ARG A 142 -2.45 15.70 2.85
N TRP A 143 -2.78 16.02 1.60
CA TRP A 143 -4.12 15.79 1.07
C TRP A 143 -4.41 14.30 0.81
N ILE A 144 -3.42 13.49 0.43
CA ILE A 144 -3.54 12.03 0.38
C ILE A 144 -3.78 11.48 1.79
N ILE A 145 -2.95 11.83 2.77
CA ILE A 145 -3.05 11.34 4.15
C ILE A 145 -4.41 11.71 4.77
N GLY A 146 -4.87 12.95 4.55
CA GLY A 146 -6.16 13.43 5.03
C GLY A 146 -7.37 13.07 4.15
N ARG A 147 -7.19 12.31 3.06
CA ARG A 147 -8.24 11.95 2.08
C ARG A 147 -9.04 13.15 1.56
N ARG A 148 -8.37 14.28 1.34
CA ARG A 148 -8.96 15.58 0.99
C ARG A 148 -9.38 15.70 -0.47
N PHE A 149 -8.78 14.91 -1.36
CA PHE A 149 -9.10 14.96 -2.77
C PHE A 149 -10.54 14.54 -3.02
N THR A 150 -11.23 15.28 -3.88
CA THR A 150 -12.59 14.95 -4.34
C THR A 150 -12.56 14.37 -5.76
N SER A 151 -11.43 14.53 -6.47
CA SER A 151 -11.22 13.95 -7.78
C SER A 151 -9.75 13.63 -8.06
N ALA A 152 -9.49 12.63 -8.91
CA ALA A 152 -8.14 12.31 -9.38
C ALA A 152 -7.51 13.39 -10.28
N ARG A 153 -8.32 14.32 -10.80
CA ARG A 153 -7.84 15.46 -11.58
C ARG A 153 -6.99 16.40 -10.73
N GLU A 154 -7.43 16.67 -9.50
CA GLU A 154 -6.69 17.51 -8.55
C GLU A 154 -5.29 16.91 -8.26
N VAL A 155 -5.22 15.59 -8.08
CA VAL A 155 -3.95 14.85 -7.91
C VAL A 155 -3.07 15.02 -9.15
N THR A 156 -3.64 14.81 -10.33
CA THR A 156 -2.93 14.94 -11.61
C THR A 156 -2.41 16.36 -11.84
N ASP A 157 -3.20 17.37 -11.45
CA ASP A 157 -2.84 18.77 -11.62
C ASP A 157 -1.69 19.17 -10.67
N LEU A 158 -1.68 18.71 -9.42
CA LEU A 158 -0.54 18.89 -8.51
C LEU A 158 0.74 18.27 -9.07
N ILE A 159 0.67 17.03 -9.57
CA ILE A 159 1.84 16.33 -10.13
C ILE A 159 2.33 17.03 -11.41
N ARG A 160 1.45 17.21 -12.39
CA ARG A 160 1.86 17.63 -13.75
C ARG A 160 2.04 19.12 -13.90
N GLN A 161 1.22 19.93 -13.22
CA GLN A 161 1.25 21.38 -13.39
C GLN A 161 2.11 22.06 -12.33
N GLN A 162 2.12 21.52 -11.10
CA GLN A 162 2.83 22.12 -9.97
C GLN A 162 4.14 21.39 -9.63
N GLY A 163 4.42 20.26 -10.29
CA GLY A 163 5.67 19.51 -10.10
C GLY A 163 5.74 18.79 -8.76
N ALA A 164 4.59 18.40 -8.19
CA ALA A 164 4.57 17.54 -7.02
C ALA A 164 5.18 16.17 -7.36
N ASP A 165 6.04 15.66 -6.48
CA ASP A 165 6.63 14.33 -6.60
C ASP A 165 5.68 13.27 -6.03
N PRO A 166 5.08 12.38 -6.84
CA PRO A 166 4.20 11.34 -6.34
C PRO A 166 4.94 10.15 -5.69
N ASP A 167 6.27 10.13 -5.76
CA ASP A 167 7.12 9.06 -5.25
C ASP A 167 7.85 9.43 -3.94
N VAL A 168 7.46 10.57 -3.36
CA VAL A 168 7.89 11.02 -2.02
C VAL A 168 7.45 10.03 -0.93
N MET A 169 8.22 9.98 0.14
CA MET A 169 7.95 9.13 1.31
C MET A 169 7.87 10.00 2.57
N PRO A 170 6.70 10.58 2.89
CA PRO A 170 6.55 11.32 4.14
C PRO A 170 6.77 10.40 5.34
N GLY A 171 7.45 10.93 6.36
CA GLY A 171 7.46 10.36 7.70
C GLY A 171 6.22 10.79 8.47
N LEU A 172 5.59 9.86 9.17
CA LEU A 172 4.46 10.14 10.05
C LEU A 172 4.93 10.15 11.50
N VAL A 173 4.59 11.21 12.20
CA VAL A 173 5.15 11.52 13.50
C VAL A 173 4.05 12.04 14.41
N VAL A 174 4.13 11.69 15.70
CA VAL A 174 3.28 12.27 16.74
C VAL A 174 3.67 13.73 16.96
N ARG A 175 2.69 14.62 16.91
CA ARG A 175 2.89 16.06 17.04
C ARG A 175 3.60 16.38 18.36
N ASP A 176 4.50 17.35 18.31
CA ASP A 176 5.28 17.84 19.45
C ASP A 176 6.38 16.86 19.96
N SER A 177 6.57 15.70 19.32
CA SER A 177 7.68 14.81 19.62
C SER A 177 9.02 15.40 19.16
N ARG A 178 10.01 15.36 20.07
CA ARG A 178 11.37 15.88 19.88
C ARG A 178 12.35 14.73 19.66
N ASP A 179 13.48 15.00 19.02
CA ASP A 179 14.59 14.04 18.85
C ASP A 179 14.22 12.77 18.06
N ILE A 180 13.35 12.92 17.06
CA ILE A 180 12.87 11.79 16.25
C ILE A 180 13.77 11.61 15.05
N ASP A 181 14.22 10.38 14.82
CA ASP A 181 14.74 9.93 13.54
C ASP A 181 13.55 9.68 12.60
N PRO A 182 13.23 10.62 11.69
CA PRO A 182 12.02 10.53 10.88
C PRO A 182 12.07 9.37 9.88
N THR A 183 13.18 8.63 9.81
CA THR A 183 13.36 7.53 8.86
C THR A 183 12.62 6.25 9.27
N TRP A 184 12.13 6.14 10.51
CA TRP A 184 11.59 4.87 11.02
C TRP A 184 10.18 4.60 10.49
N CYS A 185 9.31 5.60 10.49
CA CYS A 185 7.92 5.47 10.06
C CYS A 185 7.65 6.31 8.78
N ILE A 186 8.43 6.05 7.71
CA ILE A 186 8.22 6.60 6.35
C ILE A 186 7.46 5.64 5.44
N TYR A 187 6.56 6.19 4.62
CA TYR A 187 5.73 5.38 3.72
C TYR A 187 5.66 6.00 2.33
N PRO A 188 5.71 5.21 1.25
CA PRO A 188 5.38 5.71 -0.09
C PRO A 188 3.97 6.27 -0.11
N LEU A 189 3.77 7.43 -0.75
CA LEU A 189 2.42 8.00 -0.90
C LEU A 189 1.42 7.01 -1.51
N LEU A 190 1.88 6.19 -2.47
CA LEU A 190 1.07 5.16 -3.07
C LEU A 190 0.57 4.10 -2.07
N ALA A 191 1.35 3.79 -1.03
CA ALA A 191 0.95 2.86 0.03
C ALA A 191 -0.02 3.52 1.02
N ILE A 192 0.30 4.71 1.53
CA ILE A 192 -0.60 5.48 2.42
C ILE A 192 -1.95 5.76 1.74
N ALA A 193 -1.96 5.93 0.41
CA ALA A 193 -3.18 6.17 -0.36
C ALA A 193 -4.16 4.98 -0.35
N ILE A 194 -3.82 3.82 0.22
CA ILE A 194 -4.68 2.64 0.31
C ILE A 194 -5.47 2.68 1.63
N ASP A 195 -6.80 2.60 1.55
CA ASP A 195 -7.66 2.50 2.72
C ASP A 195 -7.46 1.18 3.45
N ASN A 196 -7.43 1.25 4.78
CA ASN A 196 -7.49 0.08 5.64
C ASN A 196 -8.95 -0.44 5.74
N LYS A 197 -9.25 -1.55 5.05
CA LYS A 197 -10.57 -2.21 5.06
C LYS A 197 -10.66 -3.33 6.11
N SER A 198 -9.64 -3.51 6.95
CA SER A 198 -9.65 -4.46 8.07
C SER A 198 -10.46 -3.97 9.29
N GLY A 199 -11.01 -2.75 9.23
CA GLY A 199 -11.61 -2.09 10.38
C GLY A 199 -10.57 -1.70 11.45
N TYR A 200 -9.34 -1.41 11.02
CA TYR A 200 -8.18 -1.10 11.88
C TYR A 200 -7.84 -2.22 12.87
N THR A 201 -8.23 -3.46 12.56
CA THR A 201 -7.84 -4.64 13.36
C THR A 201 -6.45 -5.15 12.99
N ILE A 202 -5.89 -4.69 11.87
CA ILE A 202 -4.56 -5.01 11.36
C ILE A 202 -3.68 -3.76 11.40
N GLN A 203 -2.48 -3.92 11.94
CA GLN A 203 -1.42 -2.92 11.97
C GLN A 203 -0.89 -2.72 10.55
N THR A 204 -0.91 -1.47 10.07
CA THR A 204 -0.60 -1.15 8.66
C THR A 204 0.26 0.11 8.56
N VAL A 205 -0.24 1.21 9.12
CA VAL A 205 0.47 2.48 9.19
C VAL A 205 0.67 2.85 10.65
N GLU A 206 1.84 3.41 10.94
CA GLU A 206 2.25 3.84 12.26
C GLU A 206 2.86 5.24 12.22
N ALA A 207 2.91 5.89 13.36
CA ALA A 207 3.62 7.15 13.57
C ALA A 207 4.64 7.01 14.69
N ASP A 208 5.80 7.64 14.50
CA ASP A 208 6.89 7.67 15.48
C ASP A 208 6.67 8.77 16.52
N ASP A 209 6.82 8.46 17.80
CA ASP A 209 6.79 9.42 18.91
C ASP A 209 8.17 9.75 19.50
N GLY A 210 9.24 9.14 18.99
CA GLY A 210 10.62 9.23 19.47
C GLY A 210 11.07 8.04 20.32
N ASP A 211 10.14 7.31 20.93
CA ASP A 211 10.42 6.12 21.76
C ASP A 211 9.88 4.83 21.12
N ALA A 212 8.76 4.93 20.40
CA ALA A 212 8.09 3.81 19.73
C ALA A 212 7.29 4.29 18.50
N CYS A 213 6.99 3.35 17.58
CA CYS A 213 5.94 3.58 16.57
C CYS A 213 4.57 3.11 17.13
N HIS A 214 3.55 3.93 16.87
CA HIS A 214 2.18 3.71 17.33
C HIS A 214 1.25 3.53 16.12
N PRO A 215 0.34 2.55 16.14
CA PRO A 215 -0.65 2.40 15.09
C PRO A 215 -1.49 3.67 14.90
N ILE A 216 -1.76 4.02 13.64
CA ILE A 216 -2.61 5.16 13.31
C ILE A 216 -3.83 4.74 12.52
N ALA A 217 -4.95 5.40 12.81
CA ALA A 217 -6.18 5.25 12.04
C ALA A 217 -6.34 6.45 11.09
N LEU A 218 -5.92 6.26 9.83
CA LEU A 218 -6.10 7.27 8.79
C LEU A 218 -7.56 7.30 8.31
N PRO A 219 -8.12 8.45 7.89
CA PRO A 219 -9.43 8.48 7.25
C PRO A 219 -9.47 7.60 5.99
N GLN A 220 -10.67 7.18 5.60
CA GLN A 220 -10.91 6.44 4.36
C GLN A 220 -11.35 7.38 3.22
N TRP A 221 -11.10 6.98 1.98
CA TRP A 221 -11.72 7.64 0.83
C TRP A 221 -13.25 7.53 0.89
N SER A 222 -13.94 8.51 0.31
CA SER A 222 -15.41 8.51 0.22
C SER A 222 -15.97 7.37 -0.62
N SER A 223 -15.16 6.77 -1.50
CA SER A 223 -15.52 5.58 -2.26
C SER A 223 -14.28 4.84 -2.80
N ASP A 224 -14.44 3.55 -3.08
CA ASP A 224 -13.40 2.74 -3.72
C ASP A 224 -13.08 3.24 -5.14
N GLY A 225 -14.07 3.83 -5.84
CA GLY A 225 -13.87 4.44 -7.15
C GLY A 225 -12.95 5.66 -7.10
N LEU A 226 -13.11 6.52 -6.09
CA LEU A 226 -12.21 7.65 -5.87
C LEU A 226 -10.80 7.18 -5.49
N GLN A 227 -10.69 6.23 -4.55
CA GLN A 227 -9.40 5.62 -4.21
C GLN A 227 -8.68 5.09 -5.46
N SER A 228 -9.35 4.28 -6.27
CA SER A 228 -8.80 3.69 -7.48
C SER A 228 -8.31 4.75 -8.46
N ALA A 229 -9.08 5.83 -8.64
CA ALA A 229 -8.70 6.95 -9.50
C ALA A 229 -7.48 7.70 -8.95
N VAL A 230 -7.39 7.92 -7.63
CA VAL A 230 -6.23 8.56 -6.98
C VAL A 230 -4.98 7.68 -7.10
N LEU A 231 -5.06 6.39 -6.81
CA LEU A 231 -3.95 5.43 -6.97
C LEU A 231 -3.46 5.39 -8.42
N THR A 232 -4.38 5.42 -9.38
CA THR A 232 -4.07 5.49 -10.81
C THR A 232 -3.32 6.78 -11.15
N ALA A 233 -3.78 7.94 -10.65
CA ALA A 233 -3.12 9.22 -10.89
C ALA A 233 -1.70 9.26 -10.30
N LEU A 234 -1.48 8.69 -9.10
CA LEU A 234 -0.15 8.58 -8.50
C LEU A 234 0.79 7.71 -9.37
N LEU A 235 0.32 6.53 -9.78
CA LEU A 235 1.08 5.61 -10.63
C LEU A 235 1.41 6.22 -12.00
N ASP A 236 0.42 6.84 -12.66
CA ASP A 236 0.60 7.50 -13.95
C ASP A 236 1.44 8.79 -13.84
N GLY A 237 1.55 9.35 -12.63
CA GLY A 237 2.44 10.43 -12.27
C GLY A 237 3.88 9.99 -12.02
N GLY A 238 4.15 8.70 -11.88
CA GLY A 238 5.50 8.14 -11.69
C GLY A 238 5.76 7.49 -10.34
N ALA A 239 4.78 7.39 -9.44
CA ALA A 239 4.96 6.70 -8.16
C ALA A 239 5.43 5.26 -8.35
N HIS A 240 6.45 4.84 -7.60
CA HIS A 240 7.04 3.51 -7.78
C HIS A 240 6.21 2.42 -7.07
N PRO A 241 5.69 1.40 -7.79
CA PRO A 241 4.86 0.36 -7.20
C PRO A 241 5.63 -0.69 -6.36
N ASN A 242 6.96 -0.65 -6.38
CA ASN A 242 7.84 -1.68 -5.79
C ASN A 242 8.77 -1.12 -4.68
N ARG A 243 8.41 0.00 -4.03
CA ARG A 243 9.20 0.58 -2.93
C ARG A 243 9.36 -0.43 -1.79
N ARG A 244 10.57 -0.54 -1.20
CA ARG A 244 10.91 -1.64 -0.26
C ARG A 244 10.39 -1.47 1.16
N ARG A 245 10.40 -0.25 1.73
CA ARG A 245 10.05 -0.03 3.14
C ARG A 245 8.58 -0.30 3.45
N SER A 246 7.69 -0.11 2.48
CA SER A 246 6.27 -0.49 2.59
C SER A 246 5.72 -0.72 1.17
N PRO A 247 5.88 -1.92 0.60
CA PRO A 247 5.45 -2.20 -0.76
C PRO A 247 3.94 -1.96 -0.87
N PRO A 248 3.47 -1.12 -1.81
CA PRO A 248 2.05 -0.85 -1.97
C PRO A 248 1.20 -2.12 -2.13
N LEU A 249 1.74 -3.18 -2.75
CA LEU A 249 1.04 -4.46 -2.88
C LEU A 249 0.86 -5.16 -1.53
N GLN A 250 1.90 -5.17 -0.70
CA GLN A 250 1.82 -5.72 0.66
C GLN A 250 0.82 -4.92 1.50
N MET A 251 0.88 -3.59 1.42
CA MET A 251 -0.10 -2.71 2.08
C MET A 251 -1.54 -3.01 1.64
N ALA A 252 -1.79 -3.25 0.35
CA ALA A 252 -3.13 -3.63 -0.13
C ALA A 252 -3.64 -4.94 0.49
N ILE A 253 -2.75 -5.91 0.67
CA ILE A 253 -3.05 -7.22 1.27
C ILE A 253 -3.33 -7.06 2.77
N GLU A 254 -2.44 -6.38 3.50
CA GLU A 254 -2.58 -6.13 4.93
C GLU A 254 -3.86 -5.34 5.24
N CYS A 255 -4.17 -4.31 4.43
CA CYS A 255 -5.41 -3.55 4.52
C CYS A 255 -6.66 -4.33 4.08
N GLY A 256 -6.54 -5.49 3.44
CA GLY A 256 -7.67 -6.23 2.87
C GLY A 256 -8.41 -5.42 1.79
N ASN A 257 -7.67 -4.58 1.06
CA ASN A 257 -8.21 -3.67 0.06
C ASN A 257 -8.16 -4.31 -1.34
N GLU A 258 -9.22 -5.06 -1.68
CA GLU A 258 -9.32 -5.80 -2.95
C GLU A 258 -9.17 -4.90 -4.18
N THR A 259 -9.77 -3.71 -4.16
CA THR A 259 -9.65 -2.72 -5.24
C THR A 259 -8.20 -2.31 -5.50
N ALA A 260 -7.44 -2.00 -4.45
CA ALA A 260 -6.02 -1.62 -4.58
C ALA A 260 -5.16 -2.81 -5.01
N PHE A 261 -5.42 -3.99 -4.44
CA PHE A 261 -4.74 -5.23 -4.79
C PHE A 261 -4.88 -5.56 -6.29
N GLU A 262 -6.12 -5.57 -6.80
CA GLU A 262 -6.37 -5.84 -8.22
C GLU A 262 -5.70 -4.81 -9.13
N LEU A 263 -5.76 -3.53 -8.77
CA LEU A 263 -5.16 -2.45 -9.54
C LEU A 263 -3.65 -2.65 -9.65
N LEU A 264 -2.98 -2.96 -8.54
CA LEU A 264 -1.53 -3.19 -8.50
C LEU A 264 -1.14 -4.49 -9.24
N MET A 265 -1.90 -5.56 -9.08
CA MET A 265 -1.67 -6.84 -9.76
C MET A 265 -1.80 -6.76 -11.29
N LYS A 266 -2.61 -5.81 -11.80
CA LYS A 266 -2.75 -5.52 -13.23
C LYS A 266 -1.59 -4.68 -13.78
N ARG A 267 -0.76 -4.04 -12.92
CA ARG A 267 0.36 -3.21 -13.39
C ARG A 267 1.52 -4.08 -13.89
N PRO A 268 2.09 -3.79 -15.06
CA PRO A 268 3.28 -4.48 -15.54
C PRO A 268 4.46 -4.18 -14.62
N GLY A 269 5.31 -5.18 -14.36
CA GLY A 269 6.51 -5.03 -13.55
C GLY A 269 6.27 -4.96 -12.03
N ILE A 270 5.07 -5.26 -11.55
CA ILE A 270 4.84 -5.50 -10.12
C ILE A 270 5.69 -6.70 -9.67
N ARG A 271 6.49 -6.51 -8.63
CA ARG A 271 7.35 -7.55 -8.07
C ARG A 271 6.62 -8.23 -6.92
N LEU A 272 6.50 -9.56 -7.01
CA LEU A 272 5.87 -10.37 -5.97
C LEU A 272 6.90 -10.94 -5.00
N GLN A 273 8.08 -11.30 -5.54
CA GLN A 273 9.19 -11.86 -4.78
C GLN A 273 10.02 -10.77 -4.09
N GLY A 274 10.66 -11.13 -2.98
CA GLY A 274 11.49 -10.29 -2.12
C GLY A 274 10.69 -9.47 -1.10
N TYR A 275 9.36 -9.60 -1.07
CA TYR A 275 8.48 -8.77 -0.24
C TYR A 275 7.60 -9.57 0.72
N ARG A 276 7.67 -10.91 0.71
CA ARG A 276 6.86 -11.78 1.58
C ARG A 276 5.38 -11.43 1.49
N VAL A 277 4.86 -11.23 0.28
CA VAL A 277 3.45 -10.85 0.04
C VAL A 277 2.44 -11.88 0.56
N MET A 278 2.89 -13.09 0.88
CA MET A 278 2.13 -14.17 1.52
C MET A 278 2.27 -14.18 3.05
N ALA A 279 2.99 -13.24 3.64
CA ALA A 279 3.14 -13.14 5.09
C ALA A 279 1.81 -12.76 5.74
N LEU A 280 1.52 -13.41 6.87
CA LEU A 280 0.33 -13.13 7.65
C LEU A 280 0.42 -11.71 8.26
N PRO A 281 -0.58 -10.83 8.05
CA PRO A 281 -0.57 -9.49 8.62
C PRO A 281 -0.56 -9.50 10.14
N GLU A 282 -0.03 -8.46 10.77
CA GLU A 282 0.02 -8.35 12.22
C GLU A 282 -1.31 -7.82 12.78
N PRO A 283 -2.05 -8.64 13.57
CA PRO A 283 -3.32 -8.23 14.14
C PRO A 283 -3.09 -7.43 15.43
N LEU A 284 -3.77 -6.28 15.54
CA LEU A 284 -3.94 -5.50 16.77
C LEU A 284 -5.08 -6.06 17.63
N SER A 285 -6.09 -6.63 16.97
CA SER A 285 -7.25 -7.27 17.59
C SER A 285 -7.78 -8.38 16.68
N PRO A 286 -8.72 -9.24 17.13
CA PRO A 286 -9.29 -10.29 16.28
C PRO A 286 -9.88 -9.73 14.97
N PRO A 287 -9.36 -10.12 13.79
CA PRO A 287 -9.82 -9.55 12.53
C PRO A 287 -11.25 -10.00 12.17
N PRO A 288 -12.05 -9.17 11.49
CA PRO A 288 -13.39 -9.53 11.05
C PRO A 288 -13.38 -10.73 10.08
N PRO A 289 -14.38 -11.63 10.12
CA PRO A 289 -14.47 -12.76 9.20
C PRO A 289 -14.48 -12.37 7.72
N GLU A 290 -15.08 -11.24 7.39
CA GLU A 290 -15.16 -10.70 6.02
C GLU A 290 -13.76 -10.33 5.49
N TYR A 291 -12.95 -9.68 6.32
CA TYR A 291 -11.54 -9.39 6.02
C TYR A 291 -10.76 -10.67 5.75
N LEU A 292 -10.91 -11.70 6.60
CA LEU A 292 -10.21 -12.98 6.45
C LEU A 292 -10.57 -13.70 5.14
N LYS A 293 -11.82 -13.60 4.68
CA LYS A 293 -12.23 -14.16 3.38
C LYS A 293 -11.57 -13.44 2.21
N VAL A 294 -11.48 -12.11 2.27
CA VAL A 294 -10.80 -11.29 1.25
C VAL A 294 -9.30 -11.63 1.23
N LEU A 295 -8.67 -11.71 2.40
CA LEU A 295 -7.25 -12.06 2.52
C LEU A 295 -6.96 -13.44 1.91
N LEU A 296 -7.78 -14.46 2.19
CA LEU A 296 -7.65 -15.78 1.55
C LEU A 296 -7.83 -15.72 0.03
N SER A 297 -8.76 -14.89 -0.46
CA SER A 297 -8.96 -14.68 -1.90
C SER A 297 -7.69 -14.12 -2.56
N MET A 298 -7.08 -13.10 -1.94
CA MET A 298 -5.83 -12.50 -2.42
C MET A 298 -4.67 -13.52 -2.43
N TYR A 299 -4.50 -14.29 -1.36
CA TYR A 299 -3.47 -15.33 -1.28
C TYR A 299 -3.64 -16.41 -2.34
N ARG A 300 -4.88 -16.84 -2.63
CA ARG A 300 -5.14 -17.78 -3.73
C ARG A 300 -4.73 -17.19 -5.07
N GLN A 301 -5.09 -15.94 -5.34
CA GLN A 301 -4.70 -15.26 -6.58
C GLN A 301 -3.17 -15.12 -6.71
N LEU A 302 -2.46 -14.85 -5.61
CA LEU A 302 -1.00 -14.80 -5.58
C LEU A 302 -0.39 -16.17 -5.92
N ILE A 303 -0.86 -17.25 -5.29
CA ILE A 303 -0.38 -18.62 -5.56
C ILE A 303 -0.68 -19.05 -7.00
N GLU A 304 -1.86 -18.73 -7.52
CA GLU A 304 -2.23 -19.02 -8.91
C GLU A 304 -1.30 -18.31 -9.90
N ARG A 305 -0.83 -17.12 -9.56
CA ARG A 305 0.10 -16.35 -10.38
C ARG A 305 1.54 -16.83 -10.24
N ASP A 306 1.98 -17.11 -9.02
CA ASP A 306 3.32 -17.60 -8.70
C ASP A 306 3.28 -18.49 -7.44
N HIS A 307 3.31 -19.80 -7.67
CA HIS A 307 3.28 -20.80 -6.60
C HIS A 307 4.54 -20.82 -5.74
N THR A 308 5.65 -20.25 -6.21
CA THR A 308 6.92 -20.19 -5.45
C THR A 308 6.84 -19.24 -4.26
N LEU A 309 5.88 -18.32 -4.27
CA LEU A 309 5.61 -17.39 -3.17
C LEU A 309 5.25 -18.11 -1.86
N ALA A 310 4.60 -19.28 -1.93
CA ALA A 310 4.26 -20.06 -0.74
C ALA A 310 5.50 -20.63 -0.02
N THR A 311 6.62 -20.76 -0.73
CA THR A 311 7.90 -21.24 -0.23
C THR A 311 8.93 -20.13 -0.11
N GLU A 312 8.53 -18.87 -0.31
CA GLU A 312 9.42 -17.73 -0.19
C GLU A 312 9.94 -17.64 1.26
N GLY A 313 11.24 -17.93 1.42
CA GLY A 313 11.87 -18.00 2.72
C GLY A 313 13.32 -17.55 2.64
N GLY A 314 13.69 -16.69 3.59
CA GLY A 314 15.08 -16.52 4.01
C GLY A 314 15.31 -17.34 5.28
N ASP A 315 15.99 -16.78 6.27
CA ASP A 315 16.23 -17.44 7.57
C ASP A 315 14.95 -17.79 8.35
N TYR A 316 13.82 -17.19 7.98
CA TYR A 316 12.49 -17.48 8.53
C TYR A 316 11.52 -17.83 7.41
N ASN A 317 10.89 -19.00 7.52
CA ASN A 317 9.80 -19.38 6.60
C ASN A 317 8.47 -18.69 7.01
N LEU A 318 7.54 -18.60 6.05
CA LEU A 318 6.23 -17.95 6.26
C LEU A 318 5.42 -18.56 7.41
N VAL A 319 5.57 -19.86 7.68
CA VAL A 319 4.85 -20.54 8.77
C VAL A 319 5.34 -20.07 10.14
N HIS A 320 6.66 -19.96 10.34
CA HIS A 320 7.21 -19.42 11.58
C HIS A 320 6.83 -17.96 11.77
N TYR A 321 6.86 -17.18 10.69
CA TYR A 321 6.41 -15.78 10.71
C TYR A 321 4.93 -15.68 11.09
N ALA A 322 4.06 -16.48 10.48
CA ALA A 322 2.65 -16.54 10.80
C ALA A 322 2.40 -16.97 12.25
N ALA A 323 3.13 -17.97 12.77
CA ALA A 323 3.03 -18.40 14.16
C ALA A 323 3.42 -17.28 15.15
N ASN A 324 4.44 -16.49 14.82
CA ASN A 324 4.86 -15.34 15.62
C ASN A 324 3.83 -14.20 15.57
N LYS A 325 3.36 -13.85 14.37
CA LYS A 325 2.46 -12.71 14.14
C LYS A 325 1.01 -12.98 14.50
N ALA A 326 0.54 -14.22 14.43
CA ALA A 326 -0.88 -14.52 14.64
C ALA A 326 -1.39 -14.09 16.02
N ARG A 327 -0.52 -14.11 17.05
CA ARG A 327 -0.81 -13.71 18.44
C ARG A 327 -2.12 -14.31 19.03
N GLY A 328 -2.62 -15.39 18.45
CA GLY A 328 -3.91 -16.00 18.80
C GLY A 328 -5.16 -15.23 18.36
N HIS A 329 -5.03 -14.19 17.51
CA HIS A 329 -6.15 -13.35 17.07
C HIS A 329 -6.90 -13.89 15.84
N TYR A 330 -6.24 -14.71 15.03
CA TYR A 330 -6.85 -15.29 13.83
C TYR A 330 -7.81 -16.44 14.17
N LEU A 331 -8.91 -16.53 13.41
CA LEU A 331 -9.88 -17.60 13.56
C LEU A 331 -9.32 -18.94 13.07
N GLN A 332 -9.63 -20.03 13.77
CA GLN A 332 -9.11 -21.36 13.45
C GLN A 332 -9.38 -21.79 12.01
N TRP A 333 -10.59 -21.55 11.50
CA TRP A 333 -10.95 -21.94 10.13
C TRP A 333 -10.07 -21.25 9.07
N PHE A 334 -9.57 -20.05 9.35
CA PHE A 334 -8.68 -19.32 8.46
C PHE A 334 -7.27 -19.93 8.48
N ILE A 335 -6.79 -20.34 9.66
CA ILE A 335 -5.50 -21.03 9.82
C ILE A 335 -5.51 -22.40 9.12
N ASP A 336 -6.66 -23.07 9.10
CA ASP A 336 -6.81 -24.41 8.51
C ASP A 336 -7.05 -24.38 6.97
N SER A 337 -7.21 -23.20 6.35
CA SER A 337 -7.57 -23.01 4.94
C SER A 337 -6.39 -23.01 3.98
#